data_AF-A0A2N2I4Z6-F1
#
_entry.id   AF-A0A2N2I4Z6-F1
#
_cell.length_a   1.000
_cell.length_b   1.000
_cell.length_c   1.000
_cell.angle_alpha   90.00
_cell.angle_beta   90.00
_cell.angle_gamma   90.00
#
_symmetry.space_group_name_H-M   'P 1'
#
loop_
_entity.id
_entity.type
_entity.pdbx_description
1 polymer ?
#
loop_
_entity_poly.entity_id
_entity_poly.type
_entity_poly.pdbx_seq_one_letter_code
_entity_poly.pdbx_strand_id
1 'polypeptide(L)'
;MLVDKSVDFVIMFVGLYLALAVQDWQDARKEHQDYVALLESFKTEFAHNQSEKKAIESTLGPMAADTPEDQALGMLKKRFDDFRSDAHKAETVFGCLETVLRVSGTAQPKPDDLKKAAECAPVLESLEKEDGDKDEDFKPISLSPVYRDDVWQLYLANGVKTFENKALGIKIGAIYTKLKSIERSVAEIESTFNESFGQRIGDMMSSMAELEDLTPEGQTEEESERMLRGTEFSTKLGALTREMRQHRHSVSKTEAILELKIVRLRAMVVEVDKLLTETKAEIDKELASAK
;
A
#
# COMPACT_ATOMS: atom_id res chain seq x y z
N MET A 1 -6.99 -19.02 -82.95
CA MET A 1 -6.48 -17.82 -82.28
C MET A 1 -7.42 -17.21 -81.22
N LEU A 2 -8.75 -17.16 -81.42
CA LEU A 2 -9.67 -16.68 -80.37
C LEU A 2 -9.79 -17.64 -79.18
N VAL A 3 -9.76 -18.97 -79.42
CA VAL A 3 -9.85 -20.00 -78.38
C VAL A 3 -8.58 -20.05 -77.50
N ASP A 4 -7.39 -19.91 -78.09
CA ASP A 4 -6.12 -19.81 -77.34
C ASP A 4 -6.10 -18.63 -76.37
N LYS A 5 -6.49 -17.44 -76.85
CA LYS A 5 -6.54 -16.23 -76.01
C LYS A 5 -7.57 -16.31 -74.89
N SER A 6 -8.69 -17.02 -75.10
CA SER A 6 -9.68 -17.25 -74.04
C SER A 6 -9.20 -18.24 -73.00
N VAL A 7 -8.39 -19.24 -73.39
CA VAL A 7 -7.79 -20.21 -72.47
C VAL A 7 -6.71 -19.53 -71.62
N ASP A 8 -5.85 -18.71 -72.21
CA ASP A 8 -4.85 -17.93 -71.48
C ASP A 8 -5.49 -16.95 -70.47
N PHE A 9 -6.61 -16.33 -70.84
CA PHE A 9 -7.36 -15.43 -69.96
C PHE A 9 -7.97 -16.20 -68.78
N VAL A 10 -8.61 -17.35 -69.03
CA VAL A 10 -9.19 -18.18 -67.95
C VAL A 10 -8.10 -18.72 -67.01
N ILE A 11 -6.96 -19.16 -67.53
CA ILE A 11 -5.83 -19.65 -66.72
C ILE A 11 -5.25 -18.52 -65.86
N MET A 12 -5.15 -17.29 -66.39
CA MET A 12 -4.67 -16.14 -65.63
C MET A 12 -5.60 -15.77 -64.47
N PHE A 13 -6.92 -15.81 -64.68
CA PHE A 13 -7.90 -15.55 -63.62
C PHE A 13 -7.96 -16.67 -62.57
N VAL A 14 -7.86 -17.93 -63.00
CA VAL A 14 -7.78 -19.08 -62.08
C VAL A 14 -6.49 -19.01 -61.25
N GLY A 15 -5.36 -18.64 -61.86
CA GLY A 15 -4.09 -18.42 -61.16
C GLY A 15 -4.15 -17.30 -60.13
N LEU A 16 -4.81 -16.17 -60.45
CA LEU A 16 -5.00 -15.07 -59.51
C LEU A 16 -5.93 -15.46 -58.34
N TYR A 17 -7.01 -16.18 -58.61
CA TYR A 17 -7.94 -16.65 -57.58
C TYR A 17 -7.29 -17.68 -56.64
N LEU A 18 -6.47 -18.58 -57.20
CA LEU A 18 -5.66 -19.52 -56.41
C LEU A 18 -4.60 -18.80 -55.57
N ALA A 19 -3.95 -17.77 -56.11
CA ALA A 19 -2.98 -16.99 -55.36
C ALA A 19 -3.63 -16.24 -54.19
N LEU A 20 -4.80 -15.62 -54.39
CA LEU A 20 -5.58 -15.00 -53.33
C LEU A 20 -6.03 -16.03 -52.29
N ALA A 21 -6.51 -17.21 -52.70
CA ALA A 21 -6.91 -18.26 -51.78
C ALA A 21 -5.73 -18.84 -50.97
N VAL A 22 -4.54 -18.95 -51.57
CA VAL A 22 -3.31 -19.36 -50.86
C VAL A 22 -2.86 -18.28 -49.90
N GLN A 23 -2.96 -17.00 -50.29
CA GLN A 23 -2.64 -15.88 -49.42
C GLN A 23 -3.59 -15.81 -48.23
N ASP A 24 -4.90 -15.89 -48.45
CA ASP A 24 -5.92 -15.94 -47.40
C ASP A 24 -5.70 -17.13 -46.45
N TRP A 25 -5.29 -18.28 -46.98
CA TRP A 25 -4.97 -19.46 -46.16
C TRP A 25 -3.70 -19.26 -45.32
N GLN A 26 -2.66 -18.64 -45.88
CA GLN A 26 -1.44 -18.31 -45.14
C GLN A 26 -1.70 -17.27 -44.04
N ASP A 27 -2.49 -16.24 -44.36
CA ASP A 27 -2.87 -15.19 -43.42
C ASP A 27 -3.73 -15.78 -42.29
N ALA A 28 -4.75 -16.58 -42.61
CA ALA A 28 -5.58 -17.25 -41.59
C ALA A 28 -4.76 -18.21 -40.70
N ARG A 29 -3.80 -18.95 -41.28
CA ARG A 29 -2.92 -19.82 -40.49
C ARG A 29 -2.01 -19.02 -39.56
N LYS A 30 -1.51 -17.87 -40.01
CA LYS A 30 -0.68 -16.98 -39.21
C LYS A 30 -1.50 -16.34 -38.09
N GLU A 31 -2.69 -15.83 -38.38
CA GLU A 31 -3.62 -15.28 -37.38
C GLU A 31 -3.95 -16.31 -36.29
N HIS A 32 -4.17 -17.57 -36.67
CA HIS A 32 -4.40 -18.65 -35.72
C HIS A 32 -3.17 -18.95 -34.84
N GLN A 33 -1.96 -18.95 -35.42
CA GLN A 33 -0.73 -19.12 -34.65
C GLN A 33 -0.50 -17.95 -33.68
N ASP A 34 -0.75 -16.72 -34.13
CA ASP A 34 -0.67 -15.52 -33.30
C ASP A 34 -1.70 -15.56 -32.17
N TYR A 35 -2.91 -16.07 -32.43
CA TYR A 35 -3.95 -16.31 -31.42
C TYR A 35 -3.53 -17.33 -30.34
N VAL A 36 -2.97 -18.47 -30.75
CA VAL A 36 -2.45 -19.49 -29.82
C VAL A 36 -1.32 -18.92 -28.96
N ALA A 37 -0.36 -18.21 -29.56
CA ALA A 37 0.75 -17.58 -28.84
C ALA A 37 0.27 -16.51 -27.85
N LEU A 38 -0.76 -15.75 -28.22
CA LEU A 38 -1.41 -14.76 -27.36
C LEU A 38 -2.04 -15.43 -26.12
N LEU A 39 -2.78 -16.53 -26.30
CA LEU A 39 -3.37 -17.30 -25.21
C LEU A 39 -2.33 -17.89 -24.24
N GLU A 40 -1.22 -18.41 -24.77
CA GLU A 40 -0.10 -18.90 -23.94
C GLU A 40 0.57 -17.78 -23.15
N SER A 41 0.70 -16.60 -23.75
CA SER A 41 1.22 -15.39 -23.08
C SER A 41 0.32 -14.99 -21.91
N PHE A 42 -1.01 -14.96 -22.12
CA PHE A 42 -1.97 -14.69 -21.04
C PHE A 42 -1.85 -15.66 -19.86
N LYS A 43 -1.62 -16.96 -20.12
CA LYS A 43 -1.41 -17.95 -19.05
C LYS A 43 -0.14 -17.71 -18.23
N THR A 44 0.97 -17.41 -18.91
CA THR A 44 2.26 -17.14 -18.27
C THR A 44 2.12 -15.95 -17.32
N GLU A 45 1.47 -14.91 -17.82
CA GLU A 45 1.25 -13.68 -17.08
C GLU A 45 0.24 -13.83 -15.94
N PHE A 46 -0.84 -14.62 -16.10
CA PHE A 46 -1.73 -14.94 -14.99
C PHE A 46 -0.98 -15.62 -13.84
N ALA A 47 -0.02 -16.49 -14.16
CA ALA A 47 0.82 -17.13 -13.15
C ALA A 47 1.78 -16.12 -12.49
N HIS A 48 2.33 -15.19 -13.27
CA HIS A 48 3.17 -14.11 -12.74
C HIS A 48 2.39 -13.19 -11.78
N ASN A 49 1.21 -12.74 -12.16
CA ASN A 49 0.33 -11.92 -11.32
C ASN A 49 -0.03 -12.64 -10.00
N GLN A 50 -0.29 -13.95 -10.04
CA GLN A 50 -0.51 -14.74 -8.84
C GLN A 50 0.73 -14.81 -7.94
N SER A 51 1.95 -14.74 -8.51
CA SER A 51 3.19 -14.73 -7.74
C SER A 51 3.47 -13.37 -7.08
N GLU A 52 3.14 -12.25 -7.73
CA GLU A 52 3.29 -10.88 -7.20
C GLU A 52 2.41 -10.62 -5.97
N LYS A 53 1.30 -11.36 -5.82
CA LYS A 53 0.49 -11.38 -4.60
C LYS A 53 1.34 -11.57 -3.32
N LYS A 54 2.39 -12.39 -3.39
CA LYS A 54 3.27 -12.66 -2.23
C LYS A 54 4.02 -11.42 -1.75
N ALA A 55 4.34 -10.49 -2.65
CA ALA A 55 5.00 -9.25 -2.28
C ALA A 55 4.08 -8.42 -1.36
N ILE A 56 2.80 -8.31 -1.70
CA ILE A 56 1.80 -7.64 -0.85
C ILE A 56 1.63 -8.39 0.48
N GLU A 57 1.52 -9.72 0.43
CA GLU A 57 1.29 -10.55 1.63
C GLU A 57 2.42 -10.46 2.65
N SER A 58 3.65 -10.21 2.21
CA SER A 58 4.79 -10.00 3.11
C SER A 58 4.62 -8.79 4.03
N THR A 59 3.89 -7.76 3.58
CA THR A 59 3.71 -6.51 4.31
C THR A 59 2.34 -6.44 4.99
N LEU A 60 1.27 -6.75 4.24
CA LEU A 60 -0.12 -6.64 4.70
C LEU A 60 -0.66 -7.92 5.35
N GLY A 61 0.11 -9.01 5.33
CA GLY A 61 -0.35 -10.32 5.80
C GLY A 61 -1.16 -11.08 4.75
N PRO A 62 -1.65 -12.28 5.08
CA PRO A 62 -2.31 -13.17 4.12
C PRO A 62 -3.53 -12.54 3.44
N MET A 63 -3.69 -12.80 2.14
CA MET A 63 -4.81 -12.35 1.32
C MET A 63 -5.83 -13.48 1.07
N ALA A 64 -5.96 -14.39 2.04
CA ALA A 64 -6.90 -15.51 1.97
C ALA A 64 -8.28 -15.12 2.53
N ALA A 65 -9.34 -15.73 2.01
CA ALA A 65 -10.72 -15.40 2.38
C ALA A 65 -11.04 -15.65 3.86
N ASP A 66 -10.32 -16.57 4.49
CA ASP A 66 -10.46 -16.99 5.88
C ASP A 66 -9.54 -16.25 6.85
N THR A 67 -8.76 -15.28 6.36
CA THR A 67 -7.87 -14.51 7.23
C THR A 67 -8.68 -13.61 8.17
N PRO A 68 -8.50 -13.73 9.50
CA PRO A 68 -9.21 -12.92 10.48
C PRO A 68 -9.03 -11.40 10.26
N GLU A 69 -10.02 -10.60 10.67
CA GLU A 69 -9.98 -9.13 10.54
C GLU A 69 -8.90 -8.50 11.43
N ASP A 70 -8.66 -9.06 12.62
CA ASP A 70 -7.60 -8.62 13.55
C ASP A 70 -6.18 -8.89 13.02
N GLN A 71 -6.05 -9.65 11.93
CA GLN A 71 -4.80 -9.90 11.23
C GLN A 71 -4.68 -9.10 9.91
N ALA A 72 -5.61 -8.18 9.64
CA ALA A 72 -5.66 -7.43 8.38
C ALA A 72 -4.43 -6.53 8.15
N LEU A 73 -3.79 -6.04 9.21
CA LEU A 73 -2.67 -5.10 9.08
C LEU A 73 -1.30 -5.76 8.92
N GLY A 74 -1.19 -7.09 9.08
CA GLY A 74 0.09 -7.80 8.98
C GLY A 74 1.21 -7.14 9.80
N MET A 75 2.33 -6.83 9.16
CA MET A 75 3.47 -6.16 9.80
C MET A 75 3.20 -4.70 10.18
N LEU A 76 2.22 -4.04 9.55
CA LEU A 76 1.89 -2.65 9.85
C LEU A 76 1.30 -2.49 11.25
N LYS A 77 0.65 -3.53 11.78
CA LYS A 77 0.04 -3.52 13.12
C LYS A 77 1.06 -3.14 14.18
N LYS A 78 2.24 -3.76 14.13
CA LYS A 78 3.32 -3.51 15.08
C LYS A 78 3.74 -2.03 15.05
N ARG A 79 3.86 -1.42 13.87
CA ARG A 79 4.23 0.00 13.76
C ARG A 79 3.19 0.94 14.38
N PHE A 80 1.90 0.62 14.24
CA PHE A 80 0.83 1.34 14.93
C PHE A 80 0.92 1.17 16.45
N ASP A 81 1.23 -0.04 16.93
CA ASP A 81 1.39 -0.34 18.35
C ASP A 81 2.59 0.39 18.96
N ASP A 82 3.74 0.33 18.28
CA ASP A 82 4.98 0.98 18.68
C ASP A 82 4.75 2.51 18.76
N PHE A 83 4.20 3.13 17.70
CA PHE A 83 3.88 4.57 17.74
C PHE A 83 2.92 4.94 18.88
N ARG A 84 1.87 4.15 19.12
CA ARG A 84 0.91 4.45 20.19
C ARG A 84 1.54 4.32 21.57
N SER A 85 2.44 3.35 21.75
CA SER A 85 3.24 3.18 22.96
C SER A 85 4.11 4.41 23.19
N ASP A 86 4.86 4.84 22.18
CA ASP A 86 5.80 5.96 22.28
C ASP A 86 5.08 7.29 22.49
N ALA A 87 4.01 7.55 21.72
CA ALA A 87 3.18 8.74 21.91
C ALA A 87 2.52 8.77 23.29
N HIS A 88 2.15 7.61 23.86
CA HIS A 88 1.59 7.55 25.22
C HIS A 88 2.66 7.78 26.29
N LYS A 89 3.86 7.23 26.12
CA LYS A 89 5.01 7.53 26.98
C LYS A 89 5.30 9.02 26.97
N ALA A 90 5.47 9.62 25.78
CA ALA A 90 5.71 11.05 25.61
C ALA A 90 4.59 11.91 26.24
N GLU A 91 3.32 11.59 26.00
CA GLU A 91 2.17 12.25 26.64
C GLU A 91 2.27 12.22 28.18
N THR A 92 2.62 11.06 28.74
CA THR A 92 2.71 10.87 30.20
C THR A 92 3.87 11.67 30.78
N VAL A 93 5.03 11.65 30.12
CA VAL A 93 6.23 12.38 30.51
C VAL A 93 5.97 13.89 30.48
N PHE A 94 5.48 14.42 29.36
CA PHE A 94 5.23 15.86 29.23
C PHE A 94 4.16 16.33 30.21
N GLY A 95 3.09 15.54 30.43
CA GLY A 95 2.07 15.85 31.42
C GLY A 95 2.60 15.84 32.85
N CYS A 96 3.56 14.94 33.15
CA CYS A 96 4.21 14.89 34.45
C CYS A 96 5.18 16.05 34.67
N LEU A 97 5.98 16.40 33.67
CA LEU A 97 6.85 17.59 33.72
C LEU A 97 6.03 18.87 33.89
N GLU A 98 4.95 19.05 33.13
CA GLU A 98 4.04 20.19 33.27
C GLU A 98 3.45 20.25 34.69
N THR A 99 3.02 19.11 35.23
CA THR A 99 2.45 19.03 36.58
C THR A 99 3.47 19.43 37.65
N VAL A 100 4.67 18.85 37.60
CA VAL A 100 5.74 19.12 38.57
C VAL A 100 6.18 20.58 38.51
N LEU A 101 6.39 21.14 37.32
CA LEU A 101 6.78 22.54 37.14
C LEU A 101 5.71 23.51 37.61
N ARG A 102 4.43 23.25 37.31
CA ARG A 102 3.30 24.06 37.78
C ARG A 102 3.20 24.07 39.30
N VAL A 103 3.35 22.91 39.94
CA VAL A 103 3.29 22.78 41.40
C VAL A 103 4.46 23.48 42.06
N SER A 104 5.68 23.28 41.55
CA SER A 104 6.90 23.93 42.05
C SER A 104 6.90 25.45 41.89
N GLY A 105 6.22 25.97 40.87
CA GLY A 105 6.04 27.41 40.65
C GLY A 105 4.94 28.05 41.50
N THR A 106 4.14 27.27 42.22
CA THR A 106 3.01 27.77 43.02
C THR A 106 3.43 28.00 44.47
N ALA A 107 3.24 29.21 45.00
CA ALA A 107 3.66 29.56 46.38
C ALA A 107 2.89 28.78 47.48
N GLN A 108 1.64 28.39 47.23
CA GLN A 108 0.83 27.53 48.10
C GLN A 108 0.06 26.52 47.24
N PRO A 109 0.70 25.39 46.86
CA PRO A 109 0.04 24.36 46.08
C PRO A 109 -1.02 23.63 46.92
N LYS A 110 -2.13 23.24 46.29
CA LYS A 110 -3.18 22.49 46.96
C LYS A 110 -2.69 21.07 47.32
N PRO A 111 -3.20 20.44 48.39
CA PRO A 111 -2.83 19.07 48.76
C PRO A 111 -3.00 18.06 47.61
N ASP A 112 -4.07 18.21 46.82
CA ASP A 112 -4.32 17.34 45.66
C ASP A 112 -3.30 17.52 44.54
N ASP A 113 -2.77 18.74 44.36
CA ASP A 113 -1.75 19.02 43.35
C ASP A 113 -0.39 18.42 43.75
N LEU A 114 -0.05 18.48 45.03
CA LEU A 114 1.15 17.82 45.58
C LEU A 114 1.08 16.30 45.43
N LYS A 115 -0.09 15.70 45.65
CA LYS A 115 -0.29 14.27 45.47
C LYS A 115 -0.05 13.86 44.01
N LYS A 116 -0.61 14.60 43.05
CA LYS A 116 -0.40 14.34 41.61
C LYS A 116 1.07 14.51 41.18
N ALA A 117 1.76 15.51 41.72
CA ALA A 117 3.19 15.68 41.47
C ALA A 117 4.02 14.50 42.02
N ALA A 118 3.65 13.97 43.20
CA ALA A 118 4.30 12.79 43.77
C ALA A 118 4.07 11.51 42.93
N GLU A 119 2.89 11.36 42.32
CA GLU A 119 2.56 10.25 41.41
C GLU A 119 3.43 10.26 40.14
N CYS A 120 4.02 11.40 39.78
CA CYS A 120 4.90 11.56 38.62
C CYS A 120 6.37 11.19 38.87
N ALA A 121 6.81 11.11 40.13
CA ALA A 121 8.18 10.73 40.48
C ALA A 121 8.65 9.41 39.83
N PRO A 122 7.90 8.28 39.90
CA PRO A 122 8.35 7.03 39.29
C PRO A 122 8.45 7.10 37.75
N VAL A 123 7.62 7.93 37.11
CA VAL A 123 7.67 8.11 35.64
C VAL A 123 8.96 8.84 35.25
N LEU A 124 9.30 9.92 35.95
CA LEU A 124 10.50 10.70 35.67
C LEU A 124 11.78 9.91 36.01
N GLU A 125 11.79 9.13 37.10
CA GLU A 125 12.91 8.25 37.44
C GLU A 125 13.13 7.12 36.42
N SER A 126 12.09 6.71 35.69
CA SER A 126 12.22 5.66 34.66
C SER A 126 12.90 6.17 33.40
N LEU A 127 12.77 7.47 33.09
CA LEU A 127 13.45 8.11 31.97
C LEU A 127 14.96 8.21 32.18
N GLU A 128 15.41 8.49 33.40
CA GLU A 128 16.85 8.57 33.71
C GLU A 128 17.56 7.22 33.57
N LYS A 129 16.81 6.11 33.51
CA LYS A 129 17.31 4.74 33.47
C LYS A 129 17.15 4.07 32.10
N GLU A 130 16.38 4.64 31.18
CA GLU A 130 16.30 4.16 29.81
C GLU A 130 17.52 4.69 29.03
N ASP A 131 18.55 3.84 28.86
CA ASP A 131 19.61 4.09 27.87
C ASP A 131 18.96 4.14 26.48
N GLY A 132 19.13 5.26 25.79
CA GLY A 132 18.49 5.55 24.51
C GLY A 132 18.80 4.52 23.42
N ASP A 133 17.96 3.50 23.30
CA ASP A 133 18.06 2.53 22.21
C ASP A 133 17.30 3.08 20.99
N LYS A 134 18.07 3.83 20.21
CA LYS A 134 18.04 4.09 18.76
C LYS A 134 16.70 4.11 18.02
N ASP A 135 16.39 5.33 17.58
CA ASP A 135 15.80 5.70 16.29
C ASP A 135 15.61 4.55 15.30
N GLU A 136 14.42 3.97 15.29
CA GLU A 136 13.90 3.41 14.04
C GLU A 136 13.27 4.55 13.25
N ASP A 137 14.07 5.17 12.37
CA ASP A 137 13.56 6.09 11.35
C ASP A 137 12.35 5.49 10.64
N PHE A 138 11.33 6.31 10.42
CA PHE A 138 10.15 5.89 9.66
C PHE A 138 10.56 5.38 8.27
N LYS A 139 10.32 4.09 8.01
CA LYS A 139 10.54 3.49 6.70
C LYS A 139 9.23 3.48 5.91
N PRO A 140 9.09 4.25 4.81
CA PRO A 140 7.89 4.19 4.00
C PRO A 140 7.69 2.77 3.46
N ILE A 141 6.43 2.40 3.25
CA ILE A 141 6.10 1.14 2.59
C ILE A 141 6.05 1.36 1.09
N SER A 142 6.54 0.39 0.32
CA SER A 142 6.41 0.34 -1.13
C SER A 142 5.67 -0.94 -1.46
N LEU A 143 4.42 -0.80 -1.90
CA LEU A 143 3.60 -1.93 -2.29
C LEU A 143 3.48 -2.03 -3.83
N SER A 144 3.98 -1.02 -4.54
CA SER A 144 3.84 -0.87 -5.99
C SER A 144 5.15 -1.14 -6.76
N PRO A 145 5.07 -1.53 -8.05
CA PRO A 145 3.88 -2.01 -8.75
C PRO A 145 3.55 -3.47 -8.39
N VAL A 146 2.27 -3.80 -8.33
CA VAL A 146 1.80 -5.19 -8.09
C VAL A 146 1.51 -5.92 -9.39
N TYR A 147 0.94 -5.21 -10.37
CA TYR A 147 0.70 -5.71 -11.71
C TYR A 147 1.30 -4.72 -12.72
N ARG A 148 1.46 -5.16 -13.97
CA ARG A 148 2.08 -4.36 -15.03
C ARG A 148 1.05 -3.88 -16.04
N ASP A 149 0.38 -2.75 -15.77
CA ASP A 149 -0.64 -2.15 -16.67
C ASP A 149 -0.08 -1.78 -18.08
N ASP A 150 1.21 -1.44 -18.15
CA ASP A 150 1.92 -1.07 -19.40
C ASP A 150 1.97 -2.23 -20.41
N VAL A 151 2.18 -3.44 -19.92
CA VAL A 151 2.23 -4.65 -20.73
C VAL A 151 0.84 -4.96 -21.32
N TRP A 152 -0.23 -4.67 -20.57
CA TRP A 152 -1.59 -5.06 -20.94
C TRP A 152 -2.25 -4.16 -21.95
N GLN A 153 -1.98 -2.85 -21.89
CA GLN A 153 -2.50 -1.93 -22.90
C GLN A 153 -1.95 -2.28 -24.30
N LEU A 154 -0.72 -2.78 -24.37
CA LEU A 154 -0.12 -3.30 -25.60
C LEU A 154 -0.82 -4.57 -26.10
N TYR A 155 -1.13 -5.52 -25.20
CA TYR A 155 -1.83 -6.75 -25.56
C TYR A 155 -3.31 -6.56 -25.90
N LEU A 156 -4.03 -5.67 -25.22
CA LEU A 156 -5.45 -5.43 -25.48
C LEU A 156 -5.67 -4.56 -26.73
N ALA A 157 -4.78 -3.60 -27.00
CA ALA A 157 -4.84 -2.78 -28.22
C ALA A 157 -4.69 -3.61 -29.51
N ASN A 158 -3.83 -4.64 -29.48
CA ASN A 158 -3.65 -5.56 -30.60
C ASN A 158 -4.55 -6.81 -30.54
N GLY A 159 -4.84 -7.33 -29.34
CA GLY A 159 -5.44 -8.65 -29.15
C GLY A 159 -6.94 -8.74 -29.36
N VAL A 160 -7.72 -7.65 -29.17
CA VAL A 160 -9.19 -7.68 -29.39
C VAL A 160 -9.55 -7.96 -30.86
N LYS A 161 -8.66 -7.66 -31.80
CA LYS A 161 -8.82 -8.05 -33.21
C LYS A 161 -8.47 -9.52 -33.49
N THR A 162 -7.67 -10.14 -32.64
CA THR A 162 -7.09 -11.49 -32.82
C THR A 162 -7.81 -12.59 -32.04
N PHE A 163 -8.74 -12.26 -31.13
CA PHE A 163 -9.50 -13.26 -30.39
C PHE A 163 -10.55 -13.94 -31.28
N GLU A 164 -10.31 -15.22 -31.62
CA GLU A 164 -11.32 -16.08 -32.27
C GLU A 164 -12.52 -16.29 -31.33
N ASN A 165 -12.26 -16.64 -30.06
CA ASN A 165 -13.28 -16.71 -29.01
C ASN A 165 -13.48 -15.34 -28.31
N LYS A 166 -14.47 -14.58 -28.78
CA LYS A 166 -14.79 -13.24 -28.22
C LYS A 166 -15.23 -13.28 -26.75
N ALA A 167 -15.89 -14.33 -26.31
CA ALA A 167 -16.34 -14.45 -24.92
C ALA A 167 -15.15 -14.60 -23.96
N LEU A 168 -14.13 -15.38 -24.36
CA LEU A 168 -12.88 -15.51 -23.63
C LEU A 168 -12.10 -14.19 -23.59
N GLY A 169 -12.03 -13.47 -24.72
CA GLY A 169 -11.43 -12.13 -24.77
C GLY A 169 -12.09 -11.13 -23.81
N ILE A 170 -13.43 -11.14 -23.71
CA ILE A 170 -14.17 -10.30 -22.76
C ILE A 170 -13.84 -10.66 -21.31
N LYS A 171 -13.77 -11.95 -20.97
CA LYS A 171 -13.41 -12.41 -19.61
C LYS A 171 -11.99 -11.98 -19.22
N ILE A 172 -11.05 -12.16 -20.13
CA ILE A 172 -9.65 -11.73 -19.95
C ILE A 172 -9.61 -10.19 -19.73
N GLY A 173 -10.32 -9.40 -20.55
CA GLY A 173 -10.44 -7.95 -20.34
C GLY A 173 -11.06 -7.55 -19.00
N ALA A 174 -12.08 -8.29 -18.54
CA ALA A 174 -12.73 -8.04 -17.24
C ALA A 174 -11.78 -8.31 -16.05
N ILE A 175 -10.94 -9.35 -16.13
CA ILE A 175 -9.91 -9.63 -15.13
C ILE A 175 -8.95 -8.43 -15.01
N TYR A 176 -8.52 -7.83 -16.12
CA TYR A 176 -7.63 -6.66 -16.06
C TYR A 176 -8.26 -5.44 -15.44
N THR A 177 -9.54 -5.20 -15.70
CA THR A 177 -10.26 -4.10 -15.06
C THR A 177 -10.26 -4.28 -13.53
N LYS A 178 -10.36 -5.53 -13.06
CA LYS A 178 -10.27 -5.85 -11.64
C LYS A 178 -8.84 -5.78 -11.09
N LEU A 179 -7.83 -6.26 -11.82
CA LEU A 179 -6.42 -6.11 -11.45
C LEU A 179 -6.03 -4.64 -11.29
N LYS A 180 -6.47 -3.76 -12.20
CA LYS A 180 -6.29 -2.31 -12.09
C LYS A 180 -6.97 -1.71 -10.86
N SER A 181 -8.12 -2.27 -10.47
CA SER A 181 -8.81 -1.86 -9.23
C SER A 181 -8.02 -2.29 -7.99
N ILE A 182 -7.37 -3.47 -8.04
CA ILE A 182 -6.44 -3.92 -7.00
C ILE A 182 -5.22 -2.99 -6.92
N GLU A 183 -4.57 -2.67 -8.03
CA GLU A 183 -3.42 -1.73 -8.04
C GLU A 183 -3.79 -0.39 -7.43
N ARG A 184 -4.94 0.17 -7.82
CA ARG A 184 -5.42 1.44 -7.26
C ARG A 184 -5.65 1.31 -5.75
N SER A 185 -6.24 0.21 -5.30
CA SER A 185 -6.44 -0.03 -3.87
C SER A 185 -5.14 -0.17 -3.10
N VAL A 186 -4.12 -0.78 -3.72
CA VAL A 186 -2.77 -0.90 -3.13
C VAL A 186 -2.09 0.45 -3.05
N ALA A 187 -2.12 1.25 -4.12
CA ALA A 187 -1.60 2.61 -4.12
C ALA A 187 -2.31 3.51 -3.10
N GLU A 188 -3.62 3.34 -2.93
CA GLU A 188 -4.38 4.04 -1.89
C GLU A 188 -3.96 3.63 -0.47
N ILE A 189 -3.68 2.34 -0.22
CA ILE A 189 -3.18 1.85 1.07
C ILE A 189 -1.78 2.43 1.34
N GLU A 190 -0.90 2.36 0.34
CA GLU A 190 0.45 2.91 0.38
C GLU A 190 0.45 4.41 0.69
N SER A 191 -0.33 5.19 -0.05
CA SER A 191 -0.52 6.64 0.18
C SER A 191 -1.13 6.92 1.55
N THR A 192 -2.18 6.20 1.96
CA THR A 192 -2.79 6.40 3.29
C THR A 192 -1.77 6.14 4.40
N PHE A 193 -0.96 5.10 4.30
CA PHE A 193 0.07 4.80 5.29
C PHE A 193 1.21 5.84 5.24
N ASN A 194 1.83 6.06 4.09
CA ASN A 194 2.99 6.93 3.97
C ASN A 194 2.67 8.39 4.25
N GLU A 195 1.54 8.89 3.75
CA GLU A 195 1.13 10.28 3.96
C GLU A 195 0.51 10.47 5.34
N SER A 196 -0.49 9.67 5.74
CA SER A 196 -1.19 9.95 7.00
C SER A 196 -0.41 9.49 8.22
N PHE A 197 0.20 8.30 8.20
CA PHE A 197 0.97 7.81 9.34
C PHE A 197 2.39 8.39 9.33
N GLY A 198 3.05 8.44 8.17
CA GLY A 198 4.38 9.06 8.03
C GLY A 198 4.40 10.54 8.42
N GLN A 199 3.40 11.33 8.01
CA GLN A 199 3.30 12.73 8.44
C GLN A 199 3.16 12.85 9.96
N ARG A 200 2.42 11.95 10.61
CA ARG A 200 2.23 12.00 12.07
C ARG A 200 3.48 11.66 12.85
N ILE A 201 4.31 10.76 12.33
CA ILE A 201 5.65 10.52 12.88
C ILE A 201 6.53 11.77 12.67
N GLY A 202 6.52 12.36 11.48
CA GLY A 202 7.27 13.58 11.20
C GLY A 202 6.87 14.77 12.09
N ASP A 203 5.56 14.99 12.26
CA ASP A 203 5.01 15.99 13.17
C ASP A 203 5.49 15.74 14.61
N MET A 204 5.44 14.48 15.08
CA MET A 204 5.89 14.10 16.42
C MET A 204 7.39 14.36 16.62
N MET A 205 8.23 13.95 15.67
CA MET A 205 9.67 14.18 15.72
C MET A 205 10.00 15.68 15.72
N SER A 206 9.29 16.48 14.91
CA SER A 206 9.43 17.93 14.89
C SER A 206 9.07 18.55 16.24
N SER A 207 7.95 18.14 16.84
CA SER A 207 7.51 18.59 18.16
C SER A 207 8.51 18.22 19.27
N MET A 208 9.18 17.07 19.15
CA MET A 208 10.23 16.64 20.08
C MET A 208 11.52 17.45 19.93
N ALA A 209 12.00 17.66 18.69
CA ALA A 209 13.17 18.51 18.42
C ALA A 209 12.97 19.94 18.91
N GLU A 210 11.77 20.47 18.72
CA GLU A 210 11.36 21.78 19.25
C GLU A 210 11.41 21.90 20.77
N LEU A 211 11.30 20.79 21.50
CA LEU A 211 11.44 20.75 22.94
C LEU A 211 12.93 20.69 23.33
N GLU A 212 13.73 19.92 22.60
CA GLU A 212 15.19 19.84 22.76
C GLU A 212 15.82 21.23 22.64
N ASP A 213 15.44 22.01 21.61
CA ASP A 213 15.90 23.39 21.39
C ASP A 213 15.60 24.37 22.56
N LEU A 214 14.60 24.06 23.39
CA LEU A 214 14.25 24.87 24.57
C LEU A 214 14.91 24.37 25.84
N THR A 215 15.61 23.24 25.76
CA THR A 215 16.40 22.70 26.86
C THR A 215 17.74 23.42 26.86
N PRO A 216 18.13 24.08 27.96
CA PRO A 216 19.30 24.95 27.99
C PRO A 216 20.59 24.14 27.92
N GLU A 217 21.13 23.93 26.72
CA GLU A 217 22.49 23.41 26.56
C GLU A 217 23.51 24.51 26.94
N GLY A 218 24.35 24.23 27.95
CA GLY A 218 25.49 25.08 28.30
C GLY A 218 25.19 26.34 29.12
N GLN A 219 24.02 26.46 29.75
CA GLN A 219 23.69 27.56 30.67
C GLN A 219 24.01 27.23 32.14
N THR A 220 24.07 28.25 32.99
CA THR A 220 24.21 28.07 34.45
C THR A 220 22.97 27.42 35.05
N GLU A 221 23.12 26.67 36.15
CA GLU A 221 22.02 25.96 36.83
C GLU A 221 20.85 26.92 37.19
N GLU A 222 21.17 28.16 37.55
CA GLU A 222 20.21 29.23 37.87
C GLU A 222 19.41 29.73 36.64
N GLU A 223 20.04 29.85 35.47
CA GLU A 223 19.38 30.23 34.22
C GLU A 223 18.51 29.10 33.69
N SER A 224 18.98 27.86 33.81
CA SER A 224 18.23 26.66 33.46
C SER A 224 16.98 26.50 34.32
N GLU A 225 17.09 26.66 35.65
CA GLU A 225 15.92 26.67 36.52
C GLU A 225 14.93 27.79 36.16
N ARG A 226 15.43 28.97 35.79
CA ARG A 226 14.57 30.11 35.45
C ARG A 226 13.83 29.90 34.13
N MET A 227 14.46 29.30 33.11
CA MET A 227 13.81 28.95 31.85
C MET A 227 12.79 27.82 32.03
N LEU A 228 13.13 26.76 32.77
CA LEU A 228 12.24 25.62 33.02
C LEU A 228 11.01 26.01 33.86
N ARG A 229 11.16 26.93 34.81
CA ARG A 229 10.05 27.51 35.59
C ARG A 229 9.31 28.62 34.85
N GLY A 230 9.78 29.01 33.67
CA GLY A 230 9.13 29.98 32.81
C GLY A 230 7.76 29.52 32.36
N THR A 231 6.80 30.44 32.30
CA THR A 231 5.45 30.16 31.80
C THR A 231 5.44 29.65 30.37
N GLU A 232 6.44 30.04 29.58
CA GLU A 232 6.59 29.63 28.17
C GLU A 232 6.87 28.13 28.05
N PHE A 233 7.84 27.61 28.81
CA PHE A 233 8.20 26.19 28.80
C PHE A 233 7.02 25.32 29.27
N SER A 234 6.38 25.69 30.38
CA SER A 234 5.18 24.99 30.88
C SER A 234 4.01 25.04 29.87
N THR A 235 3.80 26.16 29.19
CA THR A 235 2.75 26.28 28.15
C THR A 235 3.06 25.37 26.97
N LYS A 236 4.33 25.27 26.55
CA LYS A 236 4.74 24.39 25.46
C LYS A 236 4.60 22.91 25.83
N LEU A 237 5.01 22.50 27.02
CA LEU A 237 4.78 21.13 27.51
C LEU A 237 3.29 20.76 27.51
N GLY A 238 2.41 21.68 27.94
CA GLY A 238 0.97 21.46 27.88
C GLY A 238 0.43 21.38 26.44
N ALA A 239 1.00 22.14 25.50
CA ALA A 239 0.67 22.05 24.08
C ALA A 239 1.11 20.71 23.49
N LEU A 240 2.36 20.31 23.71
CA LEU A 240 2.93 19.04 23.28
C LEU A 240 2.14 17.84 23.82
N THR A 241 1.76 17.87 25.09
CA THR A 241 0.91 16.82 25.70
C THR A 241 -0.41 16.66 24.94
N ARG A 242 -1.06 17.78 24.55
CA ARG A 242 -2.30 17.75 23.78
C ARG A 242 -2.08 17.27 22.34
N GLU A 243 -1.00 17.72 21.71
CA GLU A 243 -0.60 17.27 20.37
C GLU A 243 -0.34 15.77 20.34
N MET A 244 0.45 15.21 21.28
CA MET A 244 0.71 13.77 21.37
C MET A 244 -0.59 12.96 21.52
N ARG A 245 -1.50 13.42 22.37
CA ARG A 245 -2.83 12.80 22.51
C ARG A 245 -3.61 12.84 21.19
N GLN A 246 -3.56 13.96 20.47
CA GLN A 246 -4.23 14.13 19.18
C GLN A 246 -3.60 13.24 18.10
N HIS A 247 -2.27 13.16 18.04
CA HIS A 247 -1.56 12.26 17.13
C HIS A 247 -1.93 10.80 17.39
N ARG A 248 -1.91 10.35 18.66
CA ARG A 248 -2.34 8.99 19.03
C ARG A 248 -3.75 8.67 18.52
N HIS A 249 -4.70 9.59 18.73
CA HIS A 249 -6.08 9.39 18.26
C HIS A 249 -6.18 9.42 16.72
N SER A 250 -5.43 10.31 16.05
CA SER A 250 -5.35 10.37 14.58
C SER A 250 -4.78 9.08 13.99
N VAL A 251 -3.75 8.53 14.64
CA VAL A 251 -3.11 7.28 14.22
C VAL A 251 -4.07 6.10 14.37
N SER A 252 -4.83 6.00 15.46
CA SER A 252 -5.88 4.98 15.59
C SER A 252 -6.98 5.10 14.53
N LYS A 253 -7.32 6.31 14.08
CA LYS A 253 -8.24 6.48 12.93
C LYS A 253 -7.61 6.00 11.63
N THR A 254 -6.33 6.27 11.43
CA THR A 254 -5.58 5.84 10.23
C THR A 254 -5.49 4.32 10.19
N GLU A 255 -5.21 3.68 11.34
CA GLU A 255 -5.20 2.23 11.53
C GLU A 255 -6.54 1.61 11.09
N ALA A 256 -7.67 2.10 11.62
CA ALA A 256 -9.00 1.59 11.26
C ALA A 256 -9.36 1.79 9.77
N ILE A 257 -8.94 2.91 9.17
CA ILE A 257 -9.15 3.17 7.73
C ILE A 257 -8.33 2.17 6.89
N LEU A 258 -7.09 1.90 7.29
CA LEU A 258 -6.23 0.94 6.61
C LEU A 258 -6.76 -0.49 6.74
N GLU A 259 -7.23 -0.90 7.93
CA GLU A 259 -7.89 -2.19 8.13
C GLU A 259 -9.04 -2.38 7.14
N LEU A 260 -9.94 -1.40 7.04
CA LEU A 260 -11.07 -1.45 6.11
C LEU A 260 -10.60 -1.56 4.65
N LYS A 261 -9.59 -0.77 4.26
CA LYS A 261 -9.02 -0.81 2.90
C LYS A 261 -8.38 -2.15 2.59
N ILE A 262 -7.67 -2.75 3.53
CA ILE A 262 -7.01 -4.06 3.35
C ILE A 262 -8.04 -5.19 3.29
N VAL A 263 -9.08 -5.15 4.12
CA VAL A 263 -10.20 -6.12 4.03
C VAL A 263 -10.87 -6.04 2.66
N ARG A 264 -11.08 -4.83 2.13
CA ARG A 264 -11.62 -4.64 0.78
C ARG A 264 -10.66 -5.15 -0.30
N LEU A 265 -9.37 -4.86 -0.18
CA LEU A 265 -8.33 -5.37 -1.07
C LEU A 265 -8.34 -6.91 -1.10
N ARG A 266 -8.38 -7.55 0.05
CA ARG A 266 -8.45 -9.01 0.22
C ARG A 266 -9.66 -9.60 -0.53
N ALA A 267 -10.84 -9.01 -0.37
CA ALA A 267 -12.03 -9.46 -1.08
C ALA A 267 -11.86 -9.37 -2.62
N MET A 268 -11.25 -8.29 -3.11
CA MET A 268 -10.96 -8.14 -4.55
C MET A 268 -9.94 -9.17 -5.05
N VAL A 269 -8.86 -9.40 -4.28
CA VAL A 269 -7.82 -10.40 -4.63
C VAL A 269 -8.42 -11.80 -4.71
N VAL A 270 -9.24 -12.20 -3.74
CA VAL A 270 -9.91 -13.51 -3.74
C VAL A 270 -10.83 -13.67 -4.95
N GLU A 271 -11.59 -12.63 -5.30
CA GLU A 271 -12.46 -12.65 -6.48
C GLU A 271 -11.63 -12.80 -7.76
N VAL A 272 -10.53 -12.05 -7.88
CA VAL A 272 -9.65 -12.11 -9.05
C VAL A 272 -8.93 -13.45 -9.16
N ASP A 273 -8.44 -14.03 -8.07
CA ASP A 273 -7.79 -15.34 -8.06
C ASP A 273 -8.72 -16.44 -8.58
N LYS A 274 -10.00 -16.37 -8.20
CA LYS A 274 -11.04 -17.27 -8.71
C LYS A 274 -11.22 -17.08 -10.22
N LEU A 275 -11.39 -15.84 -10.68
CA LEU A 275 -11.57 -15.54 -12.10
C LEU A 275 -10.35 -15.94 -12.96
N LEU A 276 -9.13 -15.71 -12.45
CA LEU A 276 -7.89 -16.14 -13.09
C LEU A 276 -7.85 -17.66 -13.25
N THR A 277 -8.23 -18.40 -12.21
CA THR A 277 -8.26 -19.87 -12.23
C THR A 277 -9.29 -20.40 -13.23
N GLU A 278 -10.51 -19.86 -13.19
CA GLU A 278 -11.59 -20.23 -14.12
C GLU A 278 -11.20 -19.91 -15.58
N THR A 279 -10.66 -18.71 -15.82
CA THR A 279 -10.27 -18.28 -17.16
C THR A 279 -9.07 -19.07 -17.68
N LYS A 280 -8.10 -19.41 -16.83
CA LYS A 280 -6.98 -20.28 -17.20
C LYS A 280 -7.46 -21.65 -17.67
N ALA A 281 -8.44 -22.24 -16.99
CA ALA A 281 -9.04 -23.52 -17.42
C ALA A 281 -9.81 -23.39 -18.75
N GLU A 282 -10.40 -22.24 -19.05
CA GLU A 282 -11.01 -21.97 -20.36
C GLU A 282 -9.97 -21.80 -21.46
N ILE A 283 -8.87 -21.08 -21.19
CA ILE A 283 -7.74 -20.98 -22.12
C ILE A 283 -7.16 -22.37 -22.41
N ASP A 284 -7.01 -23.22 -21.39
CA ASP A 284 -6.50 -24.59 -21.57
C ASP A 284 -7.39 -25.44 -22.48
N LYS A 285 -8.72 -25.28 -22.39
CA LYS A 285 -9.68 -25.95 -23.28
C LYS A 285 -9.57 -25.45 -24.71
N GLU A 286 -9.49 -24.12 -24.89
CA GLU A 286 -9.37 -23.48 -26.20
C GLU A 286 -8.06 -23.88 -26.90
N LEU A 287 -6.94 -23.88 -26.17
CA LEU A 287 -5.64 -24.34 -26.66
C LEU A 287 -5.64 -25.83 -27.01
N ALA A 288 -6.41 -26.66 -26.30
CA ALA A 288 -6.56 -28.07 -26.62
C ALA A 288 -7.40 -28.30 -27.88
N SER A 289 -8.39 -27.43 -28.16
CA SER A 289 -9.18 -27.49 -29.41
C SER A 289 -8.48 -26.85 -30.62
N ALA A 290 -7.47 -26.01 -30.39
CA ALA A 290 -6.66 -25.36 -31.43
C ALA A 290 -5.47 -26.22 -31.91
N LYS A 291 -5.21 -27.36 -31.27
CA LYS A 291 -4.19 -28.35 -31.65
C LYS A 291 -4.78 -29.47 -32.49
#